data_AF-A0A356BS42-F1
#
_entry.id   AF-A0A356BS42-F1
#
_cell.length_a   1.000
_cell.length_b   1.000
_cell.length_c   1.000
_cell.angle_alpha   90.00
_cell.angle_beta   90.00
_cell.angle_gamma   90.00
#
_symmetry.space_group_name_H-M   'P 1'
#
loop_
_entity.id
_entity.type
_entity.pdbx_description
1 polymer ?
#
loop_
_entity_poly.entity_id
_entity_poly.type
_entity_poly.pdbx_seq_one_letter_code
_entity_poly.pdbx_strand_id
1 'polypeptide(L)' 'VAEMQLRILWEEIMNRFERVEVTGEPTRVLSNFVLGYEKLPVILHARKDS' A
#
# COMPACT_ATOMS: atom_id res chain seq x y z
N VAL A 1 -0.62 -17.02 8.41
CA VAL A 1 0.41 -15.94 8.48
C VAL A 1 0.02 -14.72 7.64
N ALA A 2 -0.29 -14.88 6.34
CA ALA A 2 -0.59 -13.75 5.45
C ALA A 2 -1.70 -12.80 5.95
N GLU A 3 -2.79 -13.35 6.47
CA GLU A 3 -3.90 -12.55 7.02
C GLU A 3 -3.44 -11.64 8.17
N MET A 4 -2.66 -12.17 9.11
CA MET A 4 -2.14 -11.39 10.22
C MET A 4 -1.21 -10.27 9.75
N GLN A 5 -0.40 -10.52 8.71
CA GLN A 5 0.46 -9.49 8.12
C GLN A 5 -0.34 -8.36 7.48
N LEU A 6 -1.40 -8.70 6.73
CA LEU A 6 -2.29 -7.69 6.14
C LEU A 6 -3.00 -6.86 7.20
N ARG A 7 -3.47 -7.51 8.28
CA ARG A 7 -4.11 -6.81 9.40
C ARG A 7 -3.17 -5.79 10.05
N ILE A 8 -1.96 -6.22 10.42
CA ILE A 8 -0.97 -5.33 11.06
C ILE A 8 -0.59 -4.17 10.13
N LEU A 9 -0.38 -4.45 8.83
CA LEU A 9 -0.10 -3.42 7.84
C LEU A 9 -1.20 -2.35 7.79
N TRP A 10 -2.47 -2.78 7.74
CA TRP A 10 -3.60 -1.85 7.68
C TRP A 10 -3.79 -1.06 8.97
N GLU A 11 -3.63 -1.69 10.14
CA GLU A 11 -3.67 -1.03 11.44
C GLU A 11 -2.65 0.12 11.51
N GLU A 12 -1.40 -0.14 11.09
CA GLU A 12 -0.34 0.88 11.09
C GLU A 12 -0.58 1.98 10.04
N ILE A 13 -1.05 1.64 8.83
CA ILE A 13 -1.36 2.63 7.80
C ILE A 13 -2.44 3.60 8.29
N MET A 14 -3.55 3.08 8.83
CA MET A 14 -4.66 3.90 9.32
C MET A 14 -4.27 4.74 10.54
N ASN A 15 -3.32 4.26 11.36
CA ASN A 15 -2.80 5.00 12.49
C ASN A 15 -1.86 6.16 12.11
N ARG A 16 -1.20 6.09 10.96
CA ARG A 16 -0.14 7.06 10.59
C ARG A 16 -0.54 8.00 9.46
N PHE A 17 -1.45 7.58 8.60
CA PHE A 17 -1.78 8.30 7.37
C PHE A 17 -3.28 8.46 7.25
N GLU A 18 -3.72 9.68 6.91
CA GLU A 18 -5.12 9.96 6.62
C GLU A 18 -5.50 9.56 5.19
N ARG A 19 -4.52 9.55 4.27
CA ARG A 19 -4.73 9.23 2.86
C ARG A 19 -3.46 8.67 2.22
N VAL A 20 -3.64 7.67 1.37
CA VAL A 20 -2.63 7.13 0.45
C VAL A 20 -3.09 7.46 -0.96
N GLU A 21 -2.33 8.28 -1.67
CA GLU A 21 -2.67 8.74 -3.03
C GLU A 21 -1.79 8.03 -4.06
N VAL A 22 -2.41 7.33 -5.02
CA VAL A 22 -1.70 6.73 -6.16
C VAL A 22 -1.42 7.83 -7.19
N THR A 23 -0.15 7.99 -7.58
CA THR A 23 0.30 9.16 -8.36
C THR A 23 0.77 8.82 -9.77
N GLY A 24 0.73 7.55 -10.15
CA GLY A 24 1.13 7.11 -11.47
C GLY A 24 0.69 5.68 -11.76
N GLU A 25 0.87 5.28 -13.00
CA GLU A 25 0.47 3.96 -13.47
C GLU A 25 1.28 2.86 -12.77
N PRO A 26 0.62 1.81 -12.24
CA PRO A 26 1.32 0.69 -11.63
C PRO A 26 2.05 -0.15 -12.69
N THR A 27 3.25 -0.61 -12.35
CA THR A 27 3.96 -1.61 -13.15
C THR A 27 3.59 -3.01 -12.68
N ARG A 28 3.15 -3.89 -13.58
CA ARG A 28 2.82 -5.28 -13.28
C ARG A 28 4.05 -6.18 -13.34
N VAL A 29 4.06 -7.21 -12.51
CA VAL A 29 5.05 -8.29 -12.62
C VAL A 29 4.82 -9.05 -13.93
N LEU A 30 5.88 -9.25 -14.72
CA LEU A 30 5.84 -10.09 -15.91
C LEU A 30 5.92 -11.57 -15.50
N SER A 31 4.77 -12.15 -15.13
CA SER A 31 4.66 -13.57 -14.75
C SER A 31 3.36 -14.17 -15.28
N ASN A 32 3.42 -15.45 -15.67
CA ASN A 32 2.26 -16.26 -16.05
C ASN A 32 1.61 -16.99 -14.86
N PHE A 33 2.18 -16.86 -13.65
CA PHE A 33 1.68 -17.50 -12.43
C PHE A 33 1.39 -16.47 -11.32
N VAL A 34 2.29 -15.51 -11.11
CA VAL A 34 2.15 -14.51 -10.04
C VAL A 34 1.41 -13.28 -10.55
N LEU A 35 0.28 -12.96 -9.93
CA LEU A 35 -0.40 -11.68 -10.12
C LEU A 35 0.11 -10.69 -9.06
N GLY A 36 0.87 -9.68 -9.49
CA GLY A 36 1.42 -8.69 -8.58
C GLY A 36 1.83 -7.39 -9.27
N TYR A 37 2.10 -6.39 -8.44
CA TYR A 37 2.67 -5.11 -8.87
C TYR A 37 4.16 -5.08 -8.52
N GLU A 38 5.00 -4.72 -9.48
CA GLU A 38 6.43 -4.48 -9.28
C GLU A 38 6.68 -3.09 -8.66
N LYS A 39 5.91 -2.09 -9.12
CA LYS A 39 5.99 -0.70 -8.66
C LYS A 39 4.60 -0.08 -8.61
N LEU A 40 4.28 0.61 -7.52
CA LEU A 40 3.06 1.40 -7.35
C LEU A 40 3.45 2.75 -6.70
N PRO A 41 3.61 3.83 -7.48
CA PRO A 41 4.02 5.13 -6.94
C PRO A 41 2.89 5.74 -6.10
N VAL A 42 3.20 6.09 -4.85
CA VAL A 42 2.24 6.69 -3.91
C VAL A 42 2.82 7.91 -3.20
N ILE A 43 1.94 8.85 -2.85
CA ILE A 43 2.20 9.91 -1.86
C ILE A 43 1.39 9.58 -0.60
N LEU A 44 2.05 9.65 0.55
CA LEU A 44 1.42 9.45 1.87
C LEU A 44 1.08 10.80 2.49
N HIS A 45 -0.17 10.97 2.87
CA HIS A 45 -0.64 12.14 3.61
C HIS A 45 -0.64 11.77 5.10
N ALA A 46 0.30 12.34 5.84
CA ALA A 46 0.45 12.08 7.27
C ALA A 46 -0.79 12.57 8.02
N ARG A 47 -1.29 11.76 8.95
CA ARG A 47 -2.35 12.19 9.85
C ARG A 47 -1.79 13.27 10.77
N LYS A 48 -2.42 14.45 10.81
CA LYS A 48 -2.08 15.49 11.78
C LYS A 48 -2.80 15.14 13.08
N ASP A 49 -2.04 14.81 14.11
CA ASP A 49 -2.58 14.70 15.45
C ASP A 49 -3.10 16.09 15.85
N SER A 50 -4.42 16.19 16.03
CA SER A 50 -5.06 17.38 16.62
C SER A 50 -4.96 17.33 18.14
#